data_AF-A0AAW4CKW0-F1
#
_entry.id   AF-A0AAW4CKW0-F1
#
_cell.length_a   1.000
_cell.length_b   1.000
_cell.length_c   1.000
_cell.angle_alpha   90.00
_cell.angle_beta   90.00
_cell.angle_gamma   90.00
#
_symmetry.space_group_name_H-M   'P 1'
#
loop_
_entity.id
_entity.type
_entity.pdbx_description
1 polymer ?
#
loop_
_entity_poly.entity_id
_entity_poly.type
_entity_poly.pdbx_seq_one_letter_code
_entity_poly.pdbx_strand_id
1 'polypeptide(L)'
;MRRVLERAEASWRIDRSALVIPPQMVVSGREQQNISLVGDDKWLLECAIARPTKAHEACICFGRIADADERELIREYLFLSLNYDSRDNVRGRLGVLKPGSLMQVGNIIRHFLQEVREAGLRLHEIDQPWLDQWLSAKRHLAPATLVYKILCVRRLALYTPSLSFRGIEIAPWGNRSATRI
;
A
#
# COMPACT_ATOMS: atom_id res chain seq x y z
N MET A 1 -36.02 12.04 -6.33
CA MET A 1 -35.57 11.59 -4.99
C MET A 1 -34.36 10.68 -5.16
N ARG A 2 -33.14 11.20 -4.91
CA ARG A 2 -31.92 10.37 -4.88
C ARG A 2 -31.93 9.60 -3.56
N ARG A 3 -32.02 8.26 -3.63
CA ARG A 3 -31.68 7.41 -2.49
C ARG A 3 -30.20 7.63 -2.21
N VAL A 4 -29.92 8.42 -1.18
CA VAL A 4 -28.65 8.37 -0.46
C VAL A 4 -28.58 6.94 0.06
N LEU A 5 -27.76 6.12 -0.59
CA LEU A 5 -27.30 4.87 0.00
C LEU A 5 -26.52 5.28 1.24
N GLU A 6 -27.22 5.36 2.37
CA GLU A 6 -26.64 5.22 3.69
C GLU A 6 -25.79 3.95 3.62
N ARG A 7 -24.47 4.14 3.52
CA ARG A 7 -23.50 3.05 3.66
C ARG A 7 -23.75 2.51 5.05
N ALA A 8 -24.48 1.39 5.13
CA ALA A 8 -24.51 0.53 6.29
C ALA A 8 -23.09 0.42 6.83
N GLU A 9 -22.90 0.73 8.11
CA GLU A 9 -21.64 0.66 8.84
C GLU A 9 -21.11 -0.77 8.77
N ALA A 10 -20.37 -1.07 7.71
CA ALA A 10 -20.02 -2.43 7.40
C ALA A 10 -18.67 -2.78 8.04
N SER A 11 -18.63 -4.00 8.56
CA SER A 11 -17.57 -4.64 9.36
C SER A 11 -16.25 -4.90 8.59
N TRP A 12 -15.96 -4.09 7.57
CA TRP A 12 -14.80 -4.24 6.69
C TRP A 12 -13.64 -3.29 7.05
N ARG A 13 -13.82 -2.40 8.02
CA ARG A 13 -12.75 -1.50 8.47
C ARG A 13 -11.61 -2.32 9.09
N ILE A 14 -10.39 -2.06 8.61
CA ILE A 14 -9.16 -2.58 9.22
C ILE A 14 -9.19 -2.21 10.71
N ASP A 15 -9.07 -3.22 11.56
CA ASP A 15 -9.01 -3.05 13.01
C ASP A 15 -7.77 -2.22 13.38
N ARG A 16 -8.01 -1.03 13.94
CA ARG A 16 -6.95 -0.09 14.33
C ARG A 16 -6.18 -0.53 15.56
N SER A 17 -6.73 -1.47 16.33
CA SER A 17 -6.08 -2.09 17.49
C SER A 17 -5.26 -3.33 17.14
N ALA A 18 -5.27 -3.77 15.87
CA ALA A 18 -4.45 -4.89 15.43
C ALA A 18 -2.96 -4.52 15.42
N LEU A 19 -2.10 -5.51 15.69
CA LEU A 19 -0.65 -5.37 15.50
C LEU A 19 -0.33 -5.16 14.02
N VAL A 20 0.59 -4.24 13.74
CA VAL A 20 1.05 -3.93 12.38
C VAL A 20 1.83 -5.09 11.79
N ILE A 21 2.77 -5.63 12.56
CA ILE A 21 3.63 -6.74 12.14
C ILE A 21 2.97 -8.07 12.51
N PRO A 22 2.69 -8.94 11.53
CA PRO A 22 2.22 -10.28 11.81
C PRO A 22 3.24 -11.06 12.67
N PRO A 23 2.81 -11.82 13.70
CA PRO A 23 3.73 -12.55 14.57
C PRO A 23 4.74 -13.43 13.83
N GLN A 24 4.34 -14.06 12.72
CA GLN A 24 5.20 -14.91 11.89
C GLN A 24 6.32 -14.16 11.16
N MET A 25 6.27 -12.82 11.12
CA MET A 25 7.32 -11.98 10.54
C MET A 25 8.29 -11.41 11.60
N VAL A 26 8.01 -11.63 12.88
CA VAL A 26 8.87 -11.18 13.97
C VAL A 26 10.11 -12.05 14.05
N VAL A 27 11.26 -11.43 14.26
CA VAL A 27 12.52 -12.12 14.50
C VAL A 27 12.45 -12.79 15.87
N SER A 28 12.75 -14.09 15.91
CA SER A 28 12.79 -14.88 17.14
C SER A 28 13.57 -14.17 18.26
N GLY A 29 12.96 -14.05 19.44
CA GLY A 29 13.53 -13.36 20.60
C GLY A 29 13.27 -11.86 20.66
N ARG A 30 12.44 -11.32 19.75
CA ARG A 30 12.03 -9.89 19.72
C ARG A 30 10.53 -9.68 19.84
N GLU A 31 9.79 -10.68 20.29
CA GLU A 31 8.32 -10.67 20.37
C GLU A 31 7.81 -9.51 21.23
N GLN A 32 8.51 -9.20 22.33
CA GLN A 32 8.18 -8.08 23.22
C GLN A 32 8.34 -6.70 22.57
N GLN A 33 9.03 -6.60 21.43
CA GLN A 33 9.20 -5.35 20.67
C GLN A 33 8.09 -5.17 19.63
N ASN A 34 7.25 -6.18 19.37
CA ASN A 34 6.13 -6.08 18.45
C ASN A 34 4.92 -5.44 19.15
N ILE A 35 4.92 -4.11 19.22
CA ILE A 35 3.94 -3.34 20.00
C ILE A 35 3.11 -2.36 19.17
N SER A 36 3.55 -2.02 17.94
CA SER A 36 2.87 -1.01 17.14
C SER A 36 1.52 -1.51 16.63
N LEU A 37 0.50 -0.68 16.86
CA LEU A 37 -0.86 -0.91 16.40
C LEU A 37 -1.11 -0.16 15.10
N VAL A 38 -2.05 -0.66 14.28
CA VAL A 38 -2.38 -0.03 12.99
C VAL A 38 -2.72 1.44 13.18
N GLY A 39 -3.51 1.79 14.20
CA GLY A 39 -3.95 3.15 14.49
C GLY A 39 -2.84 4.13 14.89
N ASP A 40 -1.65 3.65 15.25
CA ASP A 40 -0.59 4.51 15.76
C ASP A 40 -0.11 5.53 14.71
N ASP A 41 0.35 6.69 15.18
CA ASP A 41 1.01 7.71 14.34
C ASP A 41 2.43 7.30 13.91
N LYS A 42 2.98 6.28 14.56
CA LYS A 42 4.31 5.75 14.33
C LYS A 42 4.29 4.23 14.40
N TRP A 43 4.81 3.56 13.38
CA TRP A 43 5.03 2.12 13.42
C TRP A 43 6.51 1.81 13.60
N LEU A 44 6.80 0.98 14.59
CA LEU A 44 8.10 0.41 14.90
C LEU A 44 8.21 -0.95 14.22
N LEU A 45 9.28 -1.15 13.44
CA LEU A 45 9.50 -2.32 12.60
C LEU A 45 10.77 -3.10 13.03
N GLU A 46 11.47 -2.64 14.08
CA GLU A 46 12.72 -3.22 14.60
C GLU A 46 12.59 -4.71 14.92
N CYS A 47 11.43 -5.12 15.43
CA CYS A 47 11.13 -6.51 15.78
C CYS A 47 11.19 -7.45 14.57
N ALA A 48 11.04 -6.94 13.34
CA ALA A 48 11.04 -7.71 12.10
C ALA A 48 12.28 -7.48 11.21
N ILE A 49 13.22 -6.62 11.62
CA ILE A 49 14.42 -6.30 10.84
C ILE A 49 15.63 -7.02 11.45
N ALA A 50 16.10 -8.06 10.77
CA ALA A 50 17.23 -8.86 11.22
C ALA A 50 18.58 -8.09 11.21
N ARG A 51 18.73 -7.06 10.36
CA ARG A 51 20.00 -6.33 10.18
C ARG A 51 19.92 -4.87 10.64
N PRO A 52 20.75 -4.43 11.60
CA PRO A 52 20.67 -3.09 12.19
C PRO A 52 21.12 -1.94 11.27
N THR A 53 21.81 -2.21 10.14
CA THR A 53 22.25 -1.18 9.19
C THR A 53 21.10 -0.46 8.46
N LYS A 54 19.86 -0.93 8.62
CA LYS A 54 18.64 -0.37 8.02
C LYS A 54 17.80 0.38 9.06
N ALA A 55 18.42 1.06 10.03
CA ALA A 55 17.72 1.77 11.10
C ALA A 55 16.68 2.80 10.58
N HIS A 56 16.93 3.44 9.43
CA HIS A 56 15.96 4.34 8.80
C HIS A 56 14.72 3.63 8.24
N GLU A 57 14.78 2.31 8.02
CA GLU A 57 13.66 1.46 7.62
C GLU A 57 12.91 0.90 8.83
N ALA A 58 13.40 1.10 10.05
CA ALA A 58 12.82 0.54 11.26
C ALA A 58 11.62 1.31 11.78
N CYS A 59 11.27 2.44 11.16
CA CYS A 59 10.21 3.29 11.64
C CYS A 59 9.46 3.97 10.48
N ILE A 60 8.12 3.94 10.54
CA ILE A 60 7.25 4.73 9.66
C ILE A 60 6.57 5.81 10.52
N CYS A 61 6.71 7.08 10.14
CA CYS A 61 6.03 8.20 10.81
C CYS A 61 4.92 8.78 9.92
N PHE A 62 3.66 8.54 10.30
CA PHE A 62 2.49 9.03 9.55
C PHE A 62 2.19 10.51 9.80
N GLY A 63 2.56 11.05 10.97
CA GLY A 63 2.36 12.46 11.31
C GLY A 63 3.03 13.47 10.36
N ARG A 64 3.90 13.00 9.44
CA ARG A 64 4.51 13.84 8.38
C ARG A 64 3.62 14.00 7.15
N ILE A 65 2.50 13.28 7.06
CA ILE A 65 1.53 13.39 5.98
C ILE A 65 0.44 14.34 6.45
N ALA A 66 0.40 15.55 5.88
CA ALA A 66 -0.50 16.62 6.33
C ALA A 66 -1.97 16.29 6.08
N ASP A 67 -2.28 15.76 4.90
CA ASP A 67 -3.63 15.36 4.52
C ASP A 67 -4.05 14.09 5.29
N ALA A 68 -5.17 14.18 6.01
CA ALA A 68 -5.65 13.10 6.87
C ALA A 68 -6.10 11.88 6.06
N ASP A 69 -6.78 12.10 4.94
CA ASP A 69 -7.28 11.02 4.09
C ASP A 69 -6.12 10.27 3.42
N GLU A 70 -5.12 11.01 2.91
CA GLU A 70 -3.88 10.44 2.37
C GLU A 70 -3.13 9.64 3.44
N ARG A 71 -3.05 10.17 4.67
CA ARG A 71 -2.41 9.48 5.80
C ARG A 71 -3.10 8.15 6.08
N GLU A 72 -4.41 8.14 6.15
CA GLU A 72 -5.19 6.92 6.40
C GLU A 72 -5.07 5.93 5.24
N LEU A 73 -5.16 6.39 4.00
CA LEU A 73 -4.99 5.55 2.82
C LEU A 73 -3.60 4.88 2.78
N ILE A 74 -2.53 5.64 3.05
CA ILE A 74 -1.17 5.10 3.08
C ILE A 74 -1.02 4.08 4.21
N ARG A 75 -1.56 4.36 5.39
CA ARG A 75 -1.55 3.44 6.52
C ARG A 75 -2.24 2.13 6.17
N GLU A 76 -3.46 2.18 5.65
CA GLU A 76 -4.22 0.98 5.26
C GLU A 76 -3.50 0.18 4.16
N TYR A 77 -2.97 0.88 3.14
CA TYR A 77 -2.19 0.26 2.08
C TYR A 77 -0.96 -0.49 2.62
N LEU A 78 -0.21 0.11 3.55
CA LEU A 78 1.00 -0.51 4.12
C LEU A 78 0.65 -1.69 5.04
N PHE A 79 -0.43 -1.59 5.81
CA PHE A 79 -0.93 -2.70 6.62
C PHE A 79 -1.33 -3.89 5.75
N LEU A 80 -2.12 -3.66 4.71
CA LEU A 80 -2.53 -4.68 3.75
C LEU A 80 -1.31 -5.25 3.00
N SER A 81 -0.28 -4.45 2.75
CA SER A 81 0.95 -4.93 2.14
C SER A 81 1.67 -6.00 2.97
N LEU A 82 1.52 -6.00 4.31
CA LEU A 82 2.08 -7.03 5.20
C LEU A 82 1.12 -8.20 5.45
N ASN A 83 -0.17 -7.92 5.55
CA ASN A 83 -1.17 -8.84 6.11
C ASN A 83 -2.08 -9.47 5.05
N TYR A 84 -2.21 -8.86 3.87
CA TYR A 84 -3.07 -9.35 2.81
C TYR A 84 -2.35 -10.37 1.95
N ASP A 85 -2.65 -11.65 2.17
CA ASP A 85 -2.19 -12.73 1.30
C ASP A 85 -3.27 -13.07 0.27
N SER A 86 -3.04 -12.70 -0.98
CA SER A 86 -4.00 -12.85 -2.07
C SER A 86 -4.10 -14.30 -2.59
N ARG A 87 -3.92 -15.31 -1.74
CA ARG A 87 -3.76 -16.73 -2.15
C ARG A 87 -4.90 -17.24 -3.05
N ASP A 88 -6.07 -16.62 -2.97
CA ASP A 88 -7.26 -16.97 -3.74
C ASP A 88 -7.29 -16.42 -5.16
N ASN A 89 -6.41 -15.48 -5.52
CA ASN A 89 -6.33 -14.97 -6.90
C ASN A 89 -5.20 -15.67 -7.66
N VAL A 90 -5.58 -16.64 -8.49
CA VAL A 90 -4.75 -17.43 -9.44
C VAL A 90 -3.96 -16.54 -10.43
N ARG A 91 -4.19 -15.22 -10.45
CA ARG A 91 -3.57 -14.25 -11.35
C ARG A 91 -2.47 -13.47 -10.62
N GLY A 92 -1.22 -13.92 -10.76
CA GLY A 92 -0.02 -13.18 -10.38
C GLY A 92 0.05 -12.85 -8.89
N ARG A 93 0.54 -13.78 -8.08
CA ARG A 93 0.73 -13.58 -6.64
C ARG A 93 1.66 -12.39 -6.39
N LEU A 94 1.10 -11.23 -6.04
CA LEU A 94 1.90 -10.10 -5.56
C LEU A 94 2.57 -10.48 -4.22
N GLY A 95 1.93 -11.33 -3.43
CA GLY A 95 2.44 -11.84 -2.15
C GLY A 95 2.52 -10.77 -1.07
N VAL A 96 2.80 -11.17 0.17
CA VAL A 96 3.04 -10.22 1.25
C VAL A 96 4.44 -9.59 1.13
N LEU A 97 4.55 -8.32 1.49
CA LEU A 97 5.82 -7.60 1.54
C LEU A 97 6.56 -7.88 2.85
N LYS A 98 7.87 -7.63 2.83
CA LYS A 98 8.70 -7.68 4.04
C LYS A 98 8.68 -6.31 4.73
N PRO A 99 8.67 -6.25 6.07
CA PRO A 99 8.63 -4.98 6.81
C PRO A 99 9.68 -3.95 6.37
N GLY A 100 10.92 -4.37 6.12
CA GLY A 100 11.99 -3.46 5.65
C GLY A 100 11.73 -2.77 4.31
N SER A 101 10.77 -3.27 3.50
CA SER A 101 10.40 -2.63 2.23
C SER A 101 9.32 -1.54 2.36
N LEU A 102 8.62 -1.46 3.50
CA LEU A 102 7.45 -0.60 3.64
C LEU A 102 7.76 0.89 3.46
N MET A 103 8.92 1.37 3.92
CA MET A 103 9.31 2.76 3.75
C MET A 103 9.43 3.15 2.28
N GLN A 104 10.09 2.30 1.47
CA GLN A 104 10.24 2.56 0.04
C GLN A 104 8.89 2.52 -0.68
N VAL A 105 8.04 1.55 -0.32
CA VAL A 105 6.71 1.38 -0.92
C VAL A 105 5.80 2.55 -0.56
N GLY A 106 5.81 2.99 0.70
CA GLY A 106 5.06 4.14 1.17
C GLY A 106 5.44 5.40 0.39
N ASN A 107 6.74 5.63 0.18
CA ASN A 107 7.20 6.75 -0.63
C ASN A 107 6.72 6.68 -2.09
N ILE A 108 6.71 5.49 -2.69
CA ILE A 108 6.24 5.30 -4.06
C ILE A 108 4.74 5.59 -4.19
N ILE A 109 3.92 5.05 -3.28
CA ILE A 109 2.48 5.30 -3.32
C ILE A 109 2.18 6.77 -3.01
N ARG A 110 2.87 7.39 -2.05
CA ARG A 110 2.67 8.81 -1.76
C ARG A 110 2.93 9.68 -2.99
N HIS A 111 4.02 9.40 -3.71
CA HIS A 111 4.31 10.11 -4.94
C HIS A 111 3.28 9.84 -6.05
N PHE A 112 2.81 8.59 -6.18
CA PHE A 112 1.72 8.27 -7.11
C PHE A 112 0.44 9.04 -6.80
N LEU A 113 0.03 9.09 -5.52
CA LEU A 113 -1.16 9.84 -5.08
C LEU A 113 -1.01 11.35 -5.33
N GLN A 114 0.20 11.87 -5.15
CA GLN A 114 0.52 13.24 -5.51
C GLN A 114 0.33 13.49 -7.01
N GLU A 115 0.87 12.63 -7.89
CA GLU A 115 0.70 12.76 -9.35
C GLU A 115 -0.77 12.67 -9.79
N VAL A 116 -1.56 11.80 -9.14
CA VAL A 116 -3.02 11.70 -9.35
C VAL A 116 -3.73 13.01 -8.99
N ARG A 117 -3.38 13.59 -7.84
CA ARG A 117 -3.92 14.87 -7.39
C ARG A 117 -3.50 16.03 -8.29
N GLU A 118 -2.24 16.06 -8.73
CA GLU A 118 -1.73 17.07 -9.67
C GLU A 118 -2.42 16.99 -11.03
N ALA A 119 -2.86 15.80 -11.44
CA ALA A 119 -3.71 15.60 -12.61
C ALA A 119 -5.19 15.97 -12.37
N GLY A 120 -5.58 16.40 -11.16
CA GLY A 120 -6.95 16.74 -10.80
C GLY A 120 -7.90 15.54 -10.67
N LEU A 121 -7.35 14.34 -10.51
CA LEU A 121 -8.12 13.09 -10.46
C LEU A 121 -8.24 12.54 -9.03
N ARG A 122 -9.23 11.70 -8.83
CA ARG A 122 -9.37 10.77 -7.70
C ARG A 122 -9.01 9.35 -8.16
N LEU A 123 -8.66 8.47 -7.22
CA LEU A 123 -8.24 7.10 -7.55
C LEU A 123 -9.25 6.30 -8.39
N HIS A 124 -10.55 6.46 -8.13
CA HIS A 124 -11.60 5.76 -8.88
C HIS A 124 -11.85 6.33 -10.28
N GLU A 125 -11.29 7.50 -10.58
CA GLU A 125 -11.36 8.13 -11.91
C GLU A 125 -10.19 7.70 -12.80
N ILE A 126 -9.20 6.98 -12.25
CA ILE A 126 -8.04 6.50 -12.99
C ILE A 126 -8.47 5.39 -13.95
N ASP A 127 -8.18 5.60 -15.24
CA ASP A 127 -8.38 4.62 -16.30
C ASP A 127 -7.05 4.09 -16.86
N GLN A 128 -7.15 3.12 -17.78
CA GLN A 128 -5.97 2.50 -18.39
C GLN A 128 -5.16 3.48 -19.26
N PRO A 129 -5.77 4.35 -20.09
CA PRO A 129 -5.04 5.40 -20.81
C PRO A 129 -4.19 6.30 -19.90
N TRP A 130 -4.71 6.76 -18.78
CA TRP A 130 -3.95 7.58 -17.84
C TRP A 130 -2.77 6.79 -17.23
N LEU A 131 -2.98 5.53 -16.86
CA LEU A 131 -1.90 4.66 -16.36
C LEU A 131 -0.81 4.41 -17.40
N ASP A 132 -1.17 4.28 -18.67
CA ASP A 132 -0.22 4.10 -19.76
C ASP A 132 0.60 5.38 -20.01
N GLN A 133 -0.03 6.56 -19.95
CA GLN A 133 0.66 7.84 -20.01
C GLN A 133 1.61 8.03 -18.81
N TRP A 134 1.11 7.75 -17.60
CA TRP A 134 1.88 7.80 -16.36
C TRP A 134 3.12 6.90 -16.42
N LEU A 135 2.97 5.69 -16.97
CA LEU A 135 4.06 4.74 -17.15
C LEU A 135 5.05 5.20 -18.23
N SER A 136 4.56 5.73 -19.34
CA SER A 136 5.38 6.27 -20.43
C SER A 136 6.35 7.35 -19.92
N ALA A 137 5.85 8.27 -19.09
CA ALA A 137 6.66 9.32 -18.46
C ALA A 137 7.79 8.78 -17.57
N LYS A 138 7.72 7.51 -17.14
CA LYS A 138 8.66 6.85 -16.22
C LYS A 138 9.61 5.87 -16.91
N ARG A 139 9.56 5.76 -18.25
CA ARG A 139 10.41 4.84 -19.03
C ARG A 139 11.91 5.16 -18.97
N HIS A 140 12.27 6.36 -18.52
CA HIS A 140 13.66 6.74 -18.26
C HIS A 140 14.25 6.06 -17.01
N LEU A 141 13.43 5.47 -16.14
CA LEU A 141 13.88 4.78 -14.93
C LEU A 141 14.45 3.40 -15.25
N ALA A 142 15.32 2.90 -14.36
CA ALA A 142 15.83 1.54 -14.45
C ALA A 142 14.68 0.50 -14.45
N PRO A 143 14.78 -0.60 -15.21
CA PRO A 143 13.71 -1.59 -15.34
C PRO A 143 13.20 -2.13 -14.00
N ALA A 144 14.10 -2.42 -13.06
CA ALA A 144 13.73 -2.91 -11.73
C ALA A 144 12.87 -1.89 -10.95
N THR A 145 13.21 -0.60 -11.04
CA THR A 145 12.44 0.49 -10.43
C THR A 145 11.06 0.61 -11.05
N LEU A 146 10.96 0.48 -12.38
CA LEU A 146 9.69 0.54 -13.09
C LEU A 146 8.77 -0.62 -12.69
N VAL A 147 9.30 -1.85 -12.67
CA VAL A 147 8.59 -3.04 -12.19
C VAL A 147 8.06 -2.80 -10.77
N TYR A 148 8.88 -2.27 -9.88
CA TYR A 148 8.48 -2.03 -8.50
C TYR A 148 7.33 -1.02 -8.38
N LYS A 149 7.39 0.07 -9.16
CA LYS A 149 6.30 1.06 -9.25
C LYS A 149 5.00 0.45 -9.81
N ILE A 150 5.08 -0.36 -10.87
CA ILE A 150 3.93 -1.09 -11.44
C ILE A 150 3.27 -2.00 -10.39
N LEU A 151 4.09 -2.75 -9.63
CA LEU A 151 3.58 -3.65 -8.59
C LEU A 151 2.88 -2.88 -7.46
N CYS A 152 3.39 -1.70 -7.08
CA CYS A 152 2.74 -0.85 -6.08
C CYS A 152 1.35 -0.37 -6.54
N VAL A 153 1.21 0.10 -7.79
CA VAL A 153 -0.09 0.51 -8.34
C VAL A 153 -1.06 -0.69 -8.41
N ARG A 154 -0.57 -1.87 -8.78
CA ARG A 154 -1.38 -3.10 -8.79
C ARG A 154 -1.86 -3.51 -7.40
N ARG A 155 -1.00 -3.39 -6.39
CA ARG A 155 -1.40 -3.61 -4.99
C ARG A 155 -2.51 -2.66 -4.58
N LEU A 156 -2.41 -1.39 -4.96
CA LEU A 156 -3.42 -0.39 -4.62
C LEU A 156 -4.80 -0.78 -5.19
N ALA A 157 -4.84 -1.22 -6.45
CA ALA A 157 -6.06 -1.74 -7.07
C ALA A 157 -6.56 -3.04 -6.43
N LEU A 158 -5.65 -3.96 -6.10
CA LEU A 158 -5.98 -5.22 -5.40
C LEU A 158 -6.61 -4.95 -4.02
N TYR A 159 -6.13 -3.93 -3.32
CA TYR A 159 -6.58 -3.57 -1.97
C TYR A 159 -7.86 -2.75 -1.95
N THR A 160 -8.32 -2.21 -3.09
CA THR A 160 -9.55 -1.39 -3.21
C THR A 160 -10.74 -1.95 -2.41
N PRO A 161 -11.06 -3.26 -2.42
CA PRO A 161 -12.20 -3.78 -1.65
C PRO A 161 -12.04 -3.70 -0.13
N SER A 162 -10.82 -3.54 0.38
CA SER A 162 -10.48 -3.51 1.80
C SER A 162 -10.06 -2.12 2.31
N LEU A 163 -9.96 -1.12 1.42
CA LEU A 163 -9.63 0.25 1.78
C LEU A 163 -10.88 1.03 2.23
N SER A 164 -10.70 1.96 3.16
CA SER A 164 -11.72 2.91 3.60
C SER A 164 -12.10 3.94 2.53
N PHE A 165 -11.25 4.10 1.54
CA PHE A 165 -11.41 5.04 0.44
C PHE A 165 -11.70 4.29 -0.86
N ARG A 166 -12.41 4.96 -1.77
CA ARG A 166 -12.57 4.44 -3.14
C ARG A 166 -11.20 4.41 -3.82
N GLY A 167 -10.68 3.21 -4.07
CA GLY A 167 -9.43 2.97 -4.77
C GLY A 167 -9.57 2.93 -6.29
N ILE A 168 -8.60 2.30 -6.95
CA ILE A 168 -8.60 2.09 -8.41
C ILE A 168 -9.61 0.97 -8.73
N GLU A 169 -10.56 1.23 -9.63
CA GLU A 169 -11.66 0.31 -9.96
C GLU A 169 -11.39 -0.58 -11.19
N ILE A 170 -10.25 -0.38 -11.85
CA ILE A 170 -9.78 -1.21 -12.97
C ILE A 170 -8.63 -2.13 -12.52
N ALA A 171 -8.34 -3.16 -13.32
CA ALA A 171 -7.15 -3.99 -13.15
C ALA A 171 -5.95 -3.40 -13.93
N PRO A 172 -4.96 -2.75 -13.27
CA PRO A 172 -3.90 -2.02 -13.95
C PRO A 172 -3.05 -2.90 -14.87
N TRP A 173 -3.02 -2.55 -16.15
CA TRP A 173 -2.33 -3.27 -17.24
C TRP A 173 -2.76 -4.72 -17.42
N GLY A 174 -3.93 -5.09 -16.89
CA GLY A 174 -4.49 -6.45 -16.91
C GLY A 174 -3.56 -7.48 -16.26
N ASN A 175 -3.52 -8.70 -16.84
CA ASN A 175 -2.77 -9.83 -16.29
C ASN A 175 -1.31 -9.93 -16.79
N ARG A 176 -0.80 -8.91 -17.48
CA ARG A 176 0.56 -8.94 -18.04
C ARG A 176 1.60 -9.01 -16.91
N SER A 177 2.72 -9.72 -17.11
CA SER A 177 3.83 -9.64 -16.14
C SER A 177 4.33 -8.20 -16.04
N ALA A 178 4.66 -7.73 -14.83
CA ALA A 178 5.25 -6.40 -14.65
C ALA A 178 6.56 -6.21 -15.44
N THR A 179 7.29 -7.30 -15.68
CA THR A 179 8.51 -7.30 -16.51
C THR A 179 8.24 -7.23 -18.02
N ARG A 180 6.98 -7.40 -18.44
CA ARG A 180 6.53 -7.39 -19.85
C ARG A 180 5.61 -6.21 -20.16
N ILE A 181 5.47 -5.28 -19.20
CA ILE A 181 4.75 -4.02 -19.33
C ILE A 181 5.77 -2.94 -19.67
#